data_AF-A0A482XPE0-F1
#
_entry.id   AF-A0A482XPE0-F1
#
_cell.length_a   1.000
_cell.length_b   1.000
_cell.length_c   1.000
_cell.angle_alpha   90.00
_cell.angle_beta   90.00
_cell.angle_gamma   90.00
#
_symmetry.space_group_name_H-M   'P 1'
#
loop_
_entity.id
_entity.type
_entity.pdbx_description
1 polymer ?
#
loop_
_entity_poly.entity_id
_entity_poly.type
_entity_poly.pdbx_seq_one_letter_code
_entity_poly.pdbx_strand_id
1 'polypeptide(L)'
;MAQIERGEATIERRARMEKALEKKIARYRTPFHQLTILYGTDKGKDYTEEEDRFLVCMLHKLGFDKENVYEELRAAVRWAPQFRFDWFIKSKTAVELQSRCEFLITLIERENQDLEEKERAEKNKRSSRRRC
;
A
#
# COMPACT_ATOMS: atom_id res chain seq x y z
N MET A 1 2.79 30.04 11.51
CA MET A 1 3.77 28.93 11.41
C MET A 1 3.08 27.57 11.47
N ALA A 2 2.20 27.30 12.45
CA ALA A 2 1.52 26.00 12.60
C ALA A 2 0.65 25.49 11.41
N GLN A 3 0.20 26.37 10.51
CA GLN A 3 -0.61 25.96 9.35
C GLN A 3 0.24 25.51 8.14
N ILE A 4 1.46 26.05 8.03
CA ILE A 4 2.42 25.68 6.98
C ILE A 4 3.03 24.31 7.32
N GLU A 5 3.45 24.11 8.57
CA GLU A 5 3.99 22.83 9.05
C GLU A 5 2.99 21.67 8.91
N ARG A 6 1.69 21.92 9.11
CA ARG A 6 0.63 20.91 8.89
C ARG A 6 0.45 20.55 7.42
N GLY A 7 0.58 21.54 6.53
CA GLY A 7 0.54 21.31 5.08
C GLY A 7 1.73 20.48 4.62
N GLU A 8 2.93 20.85 5.06
CA GLU A 8 4.17 20.14 4.75
C GLU A 8 4.15 18.70 5.27
N ALA A 9 3.70 18.46 6.50
CA ALA A 9 3.57 17.11 7.05
C ALA A 9 2.61 16.22 6.23
N THR A 10 1.57 16.81 5.65
CA THR A 10 0.60 16.07 4.81
C THR A 10 1.21 15.71 3.46
N ILE A 11 1.94 16.64 2.84
CA ILE A 11 2.64 16.43 1.56
C ILE A 11 3.76 15.40 1.73
N GLU A 12 4.56 15.52 2.78
CA GLU A 12 5.64 14.58 3.10
C GLU A 12 5.08 13.18 3.35
N ARG A 13 3.95 13.07 4.06
CA ARG A 13 3.27 11.78 4.27
C ARG A 13 2.85 11.16 2.94
N ARG A 14 2.26 11.92 2.02
CA ARG A 14 1.87 11.41 0.69
C ARG A 14 3.08 10.90 -0.10
N ALA A 15 4.16 11.68 -0.15
CA ALA A 15 5.38 11.27 -0.84
C ALA A 15 6.01 10.01 -0.22
N ARG A 16 5.97 9.90 1.12
CA ARG A 16 6.44 8.71 1.83
C ARG A 16 5.62 7.46 1.48
N MET A 17 4.29 7.59 1.47
CA MET A 17 3.38 6.50 1.11
C MET A 17 3.61 6.03 -0.33
N GLU A 18 3.74 6.96 -1.27
CA GLU A 18 4.02 6.65 -2.67
C GLU A 18 5.33 5.86 -2.83
N LYS A 19 6.40 6.33 -2.18
CA LYS A 19 7.71 5.66 -2.21
C LYS A 19 7.68 4.28 -1.56
N ALA A 20 6.92 4.10 -0.48
CA ALA A 20 6.77 2.80 0.18
C ALA A 20 6.04 1.80 -0.72
N LEU A 21 5.00 2.25 -1.44
CA LEU A 21 4.25 1.45 -2.38
C LEU A 21 5.07 1.08 -3.61
N GLU A 22 5.80 2.05 -4.19
CA GLU A 22 6.70 1.80 -5.31
C GLU A 22 7.76 0.74 -4.96
N LYS A 23 8.43 0.88 -3.81
CA LYS A 23 9.38 -0.13 -3.30
C LYS A 23 8.75 -1.52 -3.19
N LYS A 24 7.50 -1.61 -2.71
CA LYS A 24 6.80 -2.89 -2.54
C LYS A 24 6.45 -3.50 -3.90
N ILE A 25 5.94 -2.70 -4.84
CA ILE A 25 5.53 -3.15 -6.18
C ILE A 25 6.74 -3.54 -7.02
N ALA A 26 7.84 -2.80 -6.95
CA ALA A 26 9.09 -3.09 -7.66
C ALA A 26 9.70 -4.46 -7.31
N ARG A 27 9.32 -5.06 -6.17
CA ARG A 27 9.74 -6.42 -5.78
C ARG A 27 9.03 -7.52 -6.55
N TYR A 28 7.88 -7.24 -7.16
CA TYR A 28 7.06 -8.23 -7.84
C TYR A 28 7.02 -7.96 -9.34
N ARG A 29 7.21 -9.02 -10.14
CA ARG A 29 7.15 -8.92 -11.61
C ARG A 29 5.71 -8.74 -12.12
N THR A 30 4.74 -9.28 -11.40
CA THR A 30 3.30 -9.16 -11.69
C THR A 30 2.54 -8.77 -10.43
N PRO A 31 2.47 -7.48 -10.06
CA PRO A 31 1.92 -7.03 -8.78
C PRO A 31 0.44 -7.41 -8.60
N PHE A 32 -0.37 -7.36 -9.66
CA PHE A 32 -1.78 -7.74 -9.62
C PHE A 32 -2.05 -9.20 -9.21
N HIS A 33 -1.09 -10.12 -9.41
CA HIS A 33 -1.26 -11.54 -9.11
C HIS A 33 -0.35 -12.05 -7.99
N GLN A 34 0.77 -11.38 -7.70
CA GLN A 34 1.78 -11.88 -6.76
C GLN A 34 1.95 -11.02 -5.50
N LEU A 35 1.41 -9.79 -5.47
CA LEU A 35 1.59 -8.91 -4.32
C LEU A 35 0.81 -9.45 -3.11
N THR A 36 1.55 -9.94 -2.12
CA THR A 36 1.00 -10.38 -0.84
C THR A 36 1.29 -9.35 0.23
N ILE A 37 0.26 -9.01 1.00
CA ILE A 37 0.33 -8.09 2.14
C ILE A 37 0.39 -8.92 3.42
N LEU A 38 1.28 -8.57 4.33
CA LEU A 38 1.39 -9.22 5.64
C LEU A 38 0.52 -8.49 6.65
N TYR A 39 -0.68 -9.03 6.90
CA TYR A 39 -1.68 -8.41 7.78
C TYR A 39 -1.39 -8.57 9.28
N GLY A 40 -0.50 -9.49 9.66
CA GLY A 40 -0.28 -9.84 11.06
C GLY A 40 -1.58 -10.38 11.70
N THR A 41 -2.00 -9.77 12.80
CA THR A 41 -3.16 -10.19 13.61
C THR A 41 -4.50 -9.55 13.21
N ASP A 42 -4.48 -8.46 12.42
CA ASP A 42 -5.67 -7.62 12.16
C ASP A 42 -6.03 -7.60 10.67
N LYS A 43 -6.43 -8.75 10.14
CA LYS A 43 -6.79 -8.87 8.72
C LYS A 43 -8.09 -8.12 8.38
N GLY A 44 -8.97 -7.90 9.37
CA GLY A 44 -10.35 -7.46 9.15
C GLY A 44 -11.12 -8.56 8.42
N LYS A 45 -12.29 -8.93 8.92
CA LYS A 45 -13.00 -10.12 8.41
C LYS A 45 -13.64 -9.93 7.03
N ASP A 46 -13.74 -8.68 6.58
CA ASP A 46 -14.62 -8.31 5.48
C ASP A 46 -13.89 -8.12 4.13
N TYR A 47 -12.57 -7.90 4.14
CA TYR A 47 -11.78 -7.73 2.90
C TYR A 47 -10.91 -8.96 2.64
N THR A 48 -10.92 -9.41 1.39
CA THR A 48 -10.08 -10.49 0.88
C THR A 48 -8.72 -9.95 0.44
N GLU A 49 -7.72 -10.84 0.41
CA GLU A 49 -6.38 -10.45 -0.05
C GLU A 49 -6.36 -10.05 -1.53
N GLU A 50 -7.30 -10.54 -2.33
CA GLU A 50 -7.40 -10.21 -3.75
C GLU A 50 -7.93 -8.79 -3.96
N GLU A 51 -8.93 -8.39 -3.17
CA GLU A 51 -9.43 -7.01 -3.15
C GLU A 51 -8.34 -6.04 -2.70
N ASP A 52 -7.70 -6.29 -1.56
CA ASP A 52 -6.65 -5.42 -1.01
C ASP A 52 -5.47 -5.29 -1.99
N ARG A 53 -5.09 -6.39 -2.66
CA ARG A 53 -4.06 -6.41 -3.71
C ARG A 53 -4.43 -5.52 -4.90
N PHE A 54 -5.68 -5.60 -5.35
CA PHE A 54 -6.17 -4.76 -6.43
C PHE A 54 -6.19 -3.29 -6.04
N LEU A 55 -6.66 -2.96 -4.82
CA LEU A 55 -6.70 -1.59 -4.33
C LEU A 55 -5.31 -0.97 -4.30
N VAL A 56 -4.32 -1.65 -3.70
CA VAL A 56 -2.94 -1.17 -3.62
C VAL A 56 -2.30 -1.01 -5.00
N CYS A 57 -2.49 -2.00 -5.88
CA CYS A 57 -1.89 -1.95 -7.21
C CYS A 57 -2.52 -0.88 -8.10
N MET A 58 -3.83 -0.70 -8.02
CA MET A 58 -4.54 0.32 -8.78
C MET A 58 -4.25 1.72 -8.24
N LEU A 59 -4.14 1.87 -6.91
CA LEU A 59 -3.75 3.13 -6.27
C LEU A 59 -2.38 3.61 -6.76
N HIS A 60 -1.39 2.70 -6.83
CA HIS A 60 -0.07 3.03 -7.38
C HIS A 60 -0.14 3.39 -8.88
N LYS A 61 -0.99 2.70 -9.66
CA LYS A 61 -1.15 2.98 -11.09
C LYS A 61 -1.80 4.34 -11.36
N LEU A 62 -2.74 4.76 -10.51
CA LEU A 62 -3.44 6.04 -10.62
C LEU A 62 -2.62 7.22 -10.07
N GLY A 63 -1.74 6.96 -9.10
CA GLY A 63 -0.90 7.97 -8.43
C GLY A 63 -1.67 8.75 -7.35
N PHE A 64 -0.95 9.34 -6.38
CA PHE A 64 -1.54 10.12 -5.27
C PHE A 64 -1.81 11.60 -5.61
N ASP A 65 -1.59 12.00 -6.86
CA ASP A 65 -1.55 13.40 -7.27
C ASP A 65 -2.95 14.03 -7.48
N LYS A 66 -3.98 13.20 -7.74
CA LYS A 66 -5.34 13.70 -7.95
C LYS A 66 -6.15 13.74 -6.65
N GLU A 67 -6.96 14.78 -6.46
CA GLU A 67 -7.89 14.87 -5.33
C GLU A 67 -8.97 13.75 -5.35
N ASN A 68 -9.28 13.22 -6.54
CA ASN A 68 -10.35 12.23 -6.76
C ASN A 68 -9.86 10.80 -7.04
N VAL A 69 -8.65 10.44 -6.62
CA VAL A 69 -8.08 9.09 -6.87
C VAL A 69 -8.98 7.99 -6.34
N TYR A 70 -9.60 8.18 -5.17
CA TYR A 70 -10.46 7.17 -4.55
C TYR A 70 -11.80 6.99 -5.29
N GLU A 71 -12.32 8.03 -5.96
CA GLU A 71 -13.49 7.90 -6.84
C GLU A 71 -13.12 7.19 -8.15
N GLU A 72 -11.95 7.49 -8.73
CA GLU A 72 -11.43 6.73 -9.89
C GLU A 72 -11.16 5.26 -9.53
N LEU A 73 -10.64 5.00 -8.33
CA LEU A 73 -10.42 3.65 -7.79
C LEU A 73 -11.73 2.89 -7.65
N ARG A 74 -12.77 3.54 -7.12
CA ARG A 74 -14.12 2.97 -7.01
C ARG A 74 -14.69 2.62 -8.38
N ALA A 75 -14.51 3.49 -9.37
CA ALA A 75 -14.90 3.21 -10.74
C ALA A 75 -14.12 1.99 -11.28
N ALA A 76 -12.80 1.96 -11.12
CA ALA A 76 -11.95 0.85 -11.58
C ALA A 76 -12.36 -0.50 -10.98
N VAL A 77 -12.71 -0.54 -9.69
CA VAL A 77 -13.27 -1.74 -9.03
C VAL A 77 -14.57 -2.18 -9.69
N ARG A 78 -15.47 -1.25 -10.04
CA ARG A 78 -16.74 -1.56 -10.70
C ARG A 78 -16.55 -2.11 -12.12
N TRP A 79 -15.55 -1.62 -12.85
CA TRP A 79 -15.21 -2.06 -14.20
C TRP A 79 -14.44 -3.37 -14.24
N ALA A 80 -13.74 -3.73 -13.16
CA ALA A 80 -12.93 -4.93 -13.13
C ALA A 80 -13.81 -6.20 -13.14
N PRO A 81 -13.62 -7.10 -14.12
CA PRO A 81 -14.47 -8.29 -14.27
C PRO A 81 -14.31 -9.29 -13.11
N GLN A 82 -13.19 -9.25 -12.39
CA GLN A 82 -12.93 -10.08 -11.21
C GLN A 82 -13.88 -9.80 -10.04
N PHE A 83 -14.40 -8.57 -9.92
CA PHE A 83 -15.37 -8.20 -8.87
C PHE A 83 -16.82 -8.24 -9.39
N ARG A 84 -17.11 -9.03 -10.43
CA ARG A 84 -18.44 -9.07 -11.03
C ARG A 84 -19.51 -9.50 -10.01
N PHE A 85 -19.20 -10.50 -9.20
CA PHE A 85 -20.09 -11.06 -8.17
C PHE A 85 -19.83 -10.51 -6.77
N ASP A 86 -18.79 -9.70 -6.61
CA ASP A 86 -18.42 -9.12 -5.32
C ASP A 86 -19.20 -7.83 -5.08
N TRP A 87 -20.37 -7.99 -4.45
CA TRP A 87 -21.23 -6.88 -4.07
C TRP A 87 -20.67 -6.08 -2.89
N PHE A 88 -19.80 -6.67 -2.08
CA PHE A 88 -19.23 -6.02 -0.90
C PHE A 88 -18.35 -4.85 -1.33
N ILE A 89 -17.31 -5.10 -2.13
CA ILE A 89 -16.41 -4.04 -2.60
C ILE A 89 -17.11 -3.00 -3.48
N LYS A 90 -18.16 -3.40 -4.20
CA LYS A 90 -18.97 -2.50 -5.03
C LYS A 90 -19.87 -1.56 -4.23
N SER A 91 -20.34 -2.00 -3.06
CA SER A 91 -21.14 -1.18 -2.15
C SER A 91 -20.33 -0.13 -1.41
N LYS A 92 -19.00 -0.29 -1.33
CA LYS A 92 -18.12 0.64 -0.61
C LYS A 92 -18.12 2.04 -1.19
N THR A 93 -18.05 3.00 -0.29
CA THR A 93 -17.87 4.43 -0.58
C THR A 93 -16.39 4.74 -0.80
N ALA A 94 -16.09 5.86 -1.48
CA ALA A 94 -14.71 6.31 -1.66
C ALA A 94 -13.99 6.53 -0.32
N VAL A 95 -14.72 6.96 0.71
CA VAL A 95 -14.19 7.18 2.07
C VAL A 95 -13.79 5.85 2.73
N GLU A 96 -14.62 4.81 2.65
CA GLU A 96 -14.26 3.49 3.20
C GLU A 96 -13.06 2.89 2.47
N LEU A 97 -13.01 3.02 1.13
CA LEU A 97 -11.86 2.58 0.34
C LEU A 97 -10.60 3.35 0.71
N GLN A 98 -10.72 4.65 0.98
CA GLN A 98 -9.62 5.47 1.46
C GLN A 98 -9.10 4.97 2.81
N SER A 99 -9.97 4.81 3.82
CA SER A 99 -9.56 4.30 5.13
C SER A 99 -8.92 2.91 5.05
N ARG A 100 -9.44 2.03 4.18
CA ARG A 100 -8.81 0.71 3.93
C ARG A 100 -7.44 0.87 3.31
N CYS A 101 -7.27 1.71 2.29
CA CYS A 101 -5.98 1.97 1.66
C CYS A 101 -4.96 2.54 2.66
N GLU A 102 -5.36 3.49 3.52
CA GLU A 102 -4.49 4.06 4.57
C GLU A 102 -4.00 2.98 5.54
N PHE A 103 -4.88 2.05 5.94
CA PHE A 103 -4.50 0.90 6.76
C PHE A 103 -3.50 -0.03 6.04
N LEU A 104 -3.78 -0.37 4.78
CA LEU A 104 -2.88 -1.21 3.97
C LEU A 104 -1.51 -0.57 3.78
N ILE A 105 -1.46 0.75 3.56
CA ILE A 105 -0.21 1.50 3.43
C ILE A 105 0.57 1.44 4.74
N THR A 106 -0.10 1.61 5.89
CA THR A 106 0.56 1.51 7.20
C THR A 106 1.18 0.13 7.43
N LEU A 107 0.50 -0.94 7.00
CA LEU A 107 1.04 -2.30 7.05
C LEU A 107 2.28 -2.46 6.15
N ILE A 108 2.22 -1.91 4.92
CA ILE A 108 3.33 -1.97 3.96
C ILE A 108 4.53 -1.14 4.46
N GLU A 109 4.30 0.02 5.06
CA GLU A 109 5.36 0.84 5.66
C GLU A 109 6.08 0.08 6.77
N ARG A 110 5.33 -0.57 7.66
CA ARG A 110 5.89 -1.40 8.72
C ARG A 110 6.66 -2.60 8.16
N GLU A 111 6.09 -3.28 7.18
CA GLU A 111 6.76 -4.40 6.51
C GLU A 111 8.07 -3.97 5.84
N ASN A 112 8.07 -2.81 5.18
CA ASN A 112 9.27 -2.26 4.56
C ASN A 112 10.34 -1.88 5.60
N GLN A 113 9.96 -1.32 6.75
CA GLN A 113 10.89 -1.05 7.84
C GLN A 113 11.53 -2.33 8.38
N ASP A 114 10.74 -3.36 8.68
CA ASP A 114 11.24 -4.65 9.18
C ASP A 114 12.20 -5.30 8.18
N LEU A 115 11.93 -5.17 6.88
CA LEU A 115 12.79 -5.68 5.81
C LEU A 115 14.10 -4.86 5.69
N GLU A 116 14.03 -3.53 5.77
CA GLU A 116 15.22 -2.68 5.75
C GLU A 116 16.14 -2.94 6.96
N GLU A 117 15.57 -3.20 8.14
CA GLU A 117 16.33 -3.56 9.34
C GLU A 117 17.03 -4.92 9.20
N LYS A 118 16.32 -5.93 8.67
CA LYS A 118 16.92 -7.25 8.38
C LYS A 118 18.05 -7.15 7.36
N GLU A 119 17.89 -6.35 6.31
CA GLU A 119 18.94 -6.15 5.29
C GLU A 119 20.19 -5.48 5.89
N ARG A 120 20.02 -4.50 6.79
CA ARG A 120 21.13 -3.86 7.50
C ARG A 120 21.85 -4.83 8.44
N ALA A 121 21.09 -5.64 9.19
CA ALA A 121 21.67 -6.65 10.08
C ALA A 121 22.49 -7.70 9.32
N GLU A 122 21.99 -8.16 8.17
CA GLU A 122 22.71 -9.10 7.30
C GLU A 122 23.97 -8.48 6.68
N LYS A 123 23.91 -7.21 6.22
CA LYS A 123 25.11 -6.49 5.73
C LYS A 123 26.18 -6.35 6.82
N ASN A 124 25.77 -6.07 8.06
CA ASN A 124 26.70 -5.95 9.18
C ASN A 124 27.36 -7.30 9.52
N LYS A 125 26.59 -8.40 9.53
CA LYS A 125 27.13 -9.77 9.70
C LYS A 125 28.06 -10.20 8.57
N ARG A 126 27.78 -9.78 7.33
CA ARG A 126 28.61 -10.11 6.17
C ARG A 126 29.92 -9.31 6.15
N SER A 127 29.88 -8.07 6.65
CA SER A 127 31.07 -7.22 6.87
C SER A 127 31.98 -7.77 7.96
N SER A 128 31.42 -8.27 9.08
CA SER A 128 32.21 -8.87 10.14
C SER A 128 32.85 -10.21 9.72
N ARG A 129 32.16 -11.02 8.90
CA ARG A 129 32.70 -12.27 8.35
C ARG A 129 33.81 -12.11 7.31
N ARG A 130 33.89 -10.96 6.62
CA ARG A 130 34.95 -10.68 5.63
C ARG A 130 36.24 -10.16 6.26
N ARG A 131 36.26 -9.95 7.57
CA ARG A 131 37.39 -9.38 8.32
C ARG A 131 38.17 -10.43 9.12
N CYS A 132 37.92 -11.72 8.88
CA CYS A 132 38.72 -12.86 9.33
C CYS A 132 39.39 -13.55 8.14
#